data_AF-A0A8H7D413-F1
#
_entry.id   AF-A0A8H7D413-F1
#
_cell.length_a   1.000
_cell.length_b   1.000
_cell.length_c   1.000
_cell.angle_alpha   90.00
_cell.angle_beta   90.00
_cell.angle_gamma   90.00
#
_symmetry.space_group_name_H-M   'P 1'
#
loop_
_entity.id
_entity.type
_entity.pdbx_description
1 polymer ?
#
loop_
_entity_poly.entity_id
_entity_poly.type
_entity_poly.pdbx_seq_one_letter_code
_entity_poly.pdbx_strand_id
1 'polypeptide(L)'
;MFGTGYLRTGNQTYLENAKKTWAWLESSGMRTSTGLYNDGLVFGTCLNNNGTTWTYNQGVIASGLAALAVATGNHTLFHQAEITLDGTIKHLTAPNLVLKESCDDPHANGTVCDIDQQTFKGIWTKHLQYYLTSAANADATKKYGPFLGLQSAAVLRYATNASLDIGSVWYAKNEGGSVYNVKSLPSGIAAHVAAAQYGPCR
;
A
#
# COMPACT_ATOMS: atom_id res chain seq x y z
N MET A 1 8.50 10.20 -5.16
CA MET A 1 7.62 9.45 -6.09
C MET A 1 6.57 10.43 -6.65
N PHE A 2 6.50 10.53 -7.98
CA PHE A 2 5.54 11.18 -8.90
C PHE A 2 4.71 12.43 -8.50
N GLY A 3 5.19 13.25 -7.59
CA GLY A 3 4.61 14.58 -7.32
C GLY A 3 5.34 15.26 -6.18
N THR A 4 5.83 14.45 -5.23
CA THR A 4 6.65 14.90 -4.11
C THR A 4 7.95 15.59 -4.54
N GLY A 5 8.49 15.27 -5.72
CA GLY A 5 9.70 15.92 -6.24
C GLY A 5 9.46 17.40 -6.52
N TYR A 6 8.37 17.71 -7.23
CA TYR A 6 7.92 19.08 -7.45
C TYR A 6 7.55 19.77 -6.14
N LEU A 7 6.72 19.14 -5.30
CA LEU A 7 6.28 19.72 -4.02
C LEU A 7 7.45 20.10 -3.08
N ARG A 8 8.60 19.42 -3.20
CA ARG A 8 9.79 19.71 -2.38
C ARG A 8 10.72 20.76 -2.99
N THR A 9 10.75 20.89 -4.32
CA THR A 9 11.82 21.63 -5.01
C THR A 9 11.32 22.77 -5.89
N GLY A 10 10.03 22.79 -6.24
CA GLY A 10 9.48 23.67 -7.26
C GLY A 10 9.96 23.37 -8.69
N ASN A 11 10.78 22.32 -8.90
CA ASN A 11 11.34 22.03 -10.22
C ASN A 11 10.28 21.44 -11.16
N GLN A 12 9.96 22.21 -12.21
CA GLN A 12 8.90 21.91 -13.17
C GLN A 12 9.10 20.57 -13.91
N THR A 13 10.34 20.16 -14.14
CA THR A 13 10.65 18.87 -14.79
C THR A 13 10.06 17.69 -14.02
N TYR A 14 10.05 17.74 -12.68
CA TYR A 14 9.41 16.69 -11.87
C TYR A 14 7.91 16.65 -12.05
N LEU A 15 7.26 17.82 -12.18
CA LEU A 15 5.82 17.91 -12.39
C LEU A 15 5.43 17.41 -13.78
N GLU A 16 6.19 17.78 -14.80
CA GLU A 16 5.95 17.30 -16.17
C GLU A 16 6.12 15.79 -16.29
N ASN A 17 7.17 15.23 -15.68
CA ASN A 17 7.37 13.79 -15.66
C ASN A 17 6.25 13.08 -14.90
N ALA A 18 5.80 13.63 -13.76
CA ALA A 18 4.67 13.08 -13.03
C ALA A 18 3.38 13.04 -13.87
N LYS A 19 3.07 14.13 -14.58
CA LYS A 19 1.91 14.21 -15.49
C LYS A 19 2.01 13.18 -16.61
N LYS A 20 3.17 13.05 -17.25
CA LYS A 20 3.42 12.07 -18.31
C LYS A 20 3.28 10.63 -17.81
N THR A 21 3.85 10.33 -16.64
CA THR A 21 3.74 9.00 -16.02
C THR A 21 2.30 8.66 -15.67
N TRP A 22 1.54 9.61 -15.10
CA TRP A 22 0.13 9.37 -14.81
C TRP A 22 -0.68 9.12 -16.08
N ALA A 23 -0.56 9.98 -17.09
CA ALA A 23 -1.28 9.81 -18.35
C ALA A 23 -0.98 8.46 -19.01
N TRP A 24 0.29 8.04 -19.00
CA TRP A 24 0.68 6.71 -19.48
C TRP A 24 0.04 5.59 -18.64
N LEU A 25 0.14 5.66 -17.31
CA LEU A 25 -0.36 4.63 -16.40
C LEU A 25 -1.90 4.48 -16.47
N GLU A 26 -2.62 5.59 -16.65
CA GLU A 26 -4.07 5.59 -16.86
C GLU A 26 -4.44 4.91 -18.18
N SER A 27 -3.63 5.10 -19.23
CA SER A 27 -3.84 4.50 -20.55
C SER A 27 -3.29 3.08 -20.74
N SER A 28 -2.48 2.57 -19.79
CA SER A 28 -1.70 1.35 -19.98
C SER A 28 -2.52 0.05 -19.98
N GLY A 29 -3.77 0.11 -19.50
CA GLY A 29 -4.60 -1.08 -19.27
C GLY A 29 -4.13 -1.94 -18.08
N MET A 30 -3.20 -1.45 -17.26
CA MET A 30 -2.70 -2.18 -16.08
C MET A 30 -3.67 -2.18 -14.90
N ARG A 31 -4.65 -1.27 -14.86
CA ARG A 31 -5.66 -1.24 -13.82
C ARG A 31 -6.79 -2.21 -14.17
N THR A 32 -7.03 -3.18 -13.31
CA THR A 32 -8.11 -4.16 -13.43
C THR A 32 -9.48 -3.52 -13.19
N SER A 33 -10.55 -4.26 -13.49
CA SER A 33 -11.93 -3.89 -13.13
C SER A 33 -12.17 -3.79 -11.61
N THR A 34 -11.30 -4.36 -10.78
CA THR A 34 -11.34 -4.25 -9.32
C THR A 34 -10.59 -3.01 -8.79
N GLY A 35 -10.05 -2.17 -9.68
CA GLY A 35 -9.33 -0.96 -9.32
C GLY A 35 -7.86 -1.18 -8.92
N LEU A 36 -7.38 -2.42 -9.00
CA LEU A 36 -6.02 -2.82 -8.64
C LEU A 36 -5.10 -2.78 -9.86
N TYR A 37 -3.83 -2.49 -9.65
CA TYR A 37 -2.80 -2.55 -10.68
C TYR A 37 -2.08 -3.90 -10.68
N ASN A 38 -2.01 -4.53 -11.84
CA ASN A 38 -1.19 -5.71 -12.08
C ASN A 38 0.32 -5.37 -11.98
N ASP A 39 1.12 -6.41 -11.78
CA ASP A 39 2.55 -6.32 -11.49
C ASP A 39 3.37 -5.58 -12.56
N GLY A 40 3.06 -5.78 -13.84
CA GLY A 40 3.92 -5.23 -14.89
C GLY A 40 3.40 -5.42 -16.31
N LEU A 41 4.33 -5.31 -17.25
CA LEU A 41 4.07 -5.47 -18.68
C LEU A 41 4.87 -6.64 -19.24
N VAL A 42 4.36 -7.23 -20.31
CA VAL A 42 5.10 -8.19 -21.12
C VAL A 42 6.16 -7.45 -21.93
N PHE A 43 7.42 -7.88 -21.81
CA PHE A 43 8.53 -7.30 -22.56
C PHE A 43 8.32 -7.46 -24.07
N GLY A 44 8.58 -6.40 -24.83
CA GLY A 44 8.43 -6.37 -26.29
C GLY A 44 7.03 -5.95 -26.79
N THR A 45 5.95 -6.26 -26.06
CA THR A 45 4.60 -5.83 -26.43
C THR A 45 4.08 -4.66 -25.59
N CYS A 46 4.67 -4.44 -24.41
CA CYS A 46 4.23 -3.42 -23.44
C CYS A 46 2.76 -3.55 -23.04
N LEU A 47 2.18 -4.75 -23.19
CA LEU A 47 0.83 -5.07 -22.76
C LEU A 47 0.84 -5.52 -21.29
N ASN A 48 -0.26 -5.27 -20.58
CA ASN A 48 -0.46 -5.73 -19.21
C ASN A 48 -0.15 -7.24 -19.10
N ASN A 49 0.71 -7.60 -18.14
CA ASN A 49 1.07 -9.01 -17.90
C ASN A 49 -0.03 -9.82 -17.21
N ASN A 50 -1.11 -9.17 -16.75
CA ASN A 50 -2.17 -9.77 -15.93
C ASN A 50 -1.61 -10.50 -14.69
N GLY A 51 -0.46 -10.05 -14.20
CA GLY A 51 0.25 -10.64 -13.07
C GLY A 51 -0.38 -10.28 -11.73
N THR A 52 0.25 -10.76 -10.66
CA THR A 52 -0.23 -10.56 -9.29
C THR A 52 -0.44 -9.08 -8.96
N THR A 53 -1.55 -8.75 -8.31
CA THR A 53 -1.78 -7.43 -7.75
C THR A 53 -1.19 -7.38 -6.33
N TRP A 54 0.01 -6.82 -6.18
CA TRP A 54 0.67 -6.66 -4.89
C TRP A 54 0.20 -5.42 -4.15
N THR A 55 0.16 -5.45 -2.80
CA THR A 55 -0.31 -4.30 -2.02
C THR A 55 0.53 -3.04 -2.28
N TYR A 56 1.86 -3.16 -2.36
CA TYR A 56 2.73 -1.99 -2.47
C TYR A 56 2.45 -1.13 -3.72
N ASN A 57 2.18 -1.76 -4.88
CA ASN A 57 1.83 -1.08 -6.12
C ASN A 57 0.66 -0.13 -5.90
N GLN A 58 -0.35 -0.60 -5.17
CA GLN A 58 -1.59 0.11 -4.94
C GLN A 58 -1.36 1.37 -4.09
N GLY A 59 -0.62 1.22 -2.99
CA GLY A 59 -0.34 2.32 -2.08
C GLY A 59 0.57 3.37 -2.72
N VAL A 60 1.64 2.92 -3.38
CA VAL A 60 2.58 3.77 -4.12
C VAL A 60 1.85 4.65 -5.13
N ILE A 61 1.01 4.05 -5.98
CA ILE A 61 0.25 4.78 -7.00
C ILE A 61 -0.72 5.76 -6.35
N ALA A 62 -1.49 5.34 -5.34
CA ALA A 62 -2.46 6.19 -4.65
C ALA A 62 -1.82 7.46 -4.05
N SER A 63 -0.71 7.32 -3.33
CA SER A 63 -0.01 8.48 -2.76
C SER A 63 0.66 9.37 -3.83
N GLY A 64 1.11 8.78 -4.95
CA GLY A 64 1.64 9.53 -6.08
C GLY A 64 0.57 10.40 -6.73
N LEU A 65 -0.64 9.86 -6.90
CA LEU A 65 -1.80 10.59 -7.40
C LEU A 65 -2.21 11.72 -6.45
N ALA A 66 -2.22 11.48 -5.14
CA ALA A 66 -2.49 12.53 -4.17
C ALA A 66 -1.44 13.65 -4.21
N ALA A 67 -0.15 13.32 -4.33
CA ALA A 67 0.89 14.32 -4.49
C ALA A 67 0.73 15.12 -5.80
N LEU A 68 0.34 14.46 -6.90
CA LEU A 68 0.06 15.12 -8.17
C LEU A 68 -1.20 15.99 -8.11
N ALA A 69 -2.23 15.57 -7.37
CA ALA A 69 -3.43 16.36 -7.10
C ALA A 69 -3.07 17.68 -6.44
N VAL A 70 -2.28 17.64 -5.37
CA VAL A 70 -1.79 18.84 -4.67
C VAL A 70 -0.94 19.70 -5.60
N ALA A 71 -0.03 19.10 -6.37
CA ALA A 71 0.87 19.83 -7.26
C ALA A 71 0.17 20.54 -8.44
N THR A 72 -1.01 20.07 -8.83
CA THR A 72 -1.74 20.58 -10.00
C THR A 72 -3.04 21.30 -9.67
N GLY A 73 -3.54 21.17 -8.44
CA GLY A 73 -4.90 21.54 -8.08
C GLY A 73 -5.98 20.63 -8.65
N ASN A 74 -5.64 19.52 -9.32
CA ASN A 74 -6.62 18.62 -9.90
C ASN A 74 -7.13 17.60 -8.86
N HIS A 75 -8.26 17.91 -8.24
CA HIS A 75 -8.84 17.09 -7.18
C HIS A 75 -9.41 15.75 -7.66
N THR A 76 -9.65 15.55 -8.96
CA THR A 76 -10.14 14.25 -9.48
C THR A 76 -9.11 13.13 -9.26
N LEU A 77 -7.83 13.47 -9.11
CA LEU A 77 -6.77 12.52 -8.82
C LEU A 77 -6.88 11.88 -7.43
N PHE A 78 -7.51 12.55 -6.45
CA PHE A 78 -7.83 11.91 -5.18
C PHE A 78 -8.83 10.77 -5.38
N HIS A 79 -9.88 10.98 -6.18
CA HIS A 79 -10.82 9.91 -6.51
C HIS A 79 -10.13 8.73 -7.21
N GLN A 80 -9.20 9.01 -8.13
CA GLN A 80 -8.39 7.97 -8.79
C GLN A 80 -7.51 7.17 -7.82
N ALA A 81 -6.98 7.83 -6.78
CA ALA A 81 -6.23 7.15 -5.72
C ALA A 81 -7.14 6.26 -4.87
N GLU A 82 -8.32 6.75 -4.53
CA GLU A 82 -9.27 6.04 -3.67
C GLU A 82 -9.82 4.77 -4.31
N ILE A 83 -10.01 4.73 -5.64
CA ILE A 83 -10.38 3.51 -6.36
C ILE A 83 -9.39 2.36 -6.03
N THR A 84 -8.09 2.66 -6.05
CA THR A 84 -7.05 1.67 -5.79
C THR A 84 -6.90 1.33 -4.29
N LEU A 85 -7.09 2.30 -3.40
CA LEU A 85 -7.11 2.05 -1.95
C LEU A 85 -8.29 1.18 -1.54
N ASP A 86 -9.50 1.48 -2.04
CA ASP A 86 -10.71 0.70 -1.81
C ASP A 86 -10.58 -0.72 -2.39
N GLY A 87 -10.01 -0.82 -3.59
CA GLY A 87 -9.68 -2.11 -4.21
C GLY A 87 -8.77 -2.95 -3.32
N THR A 88 -7.75 -2.34 -2.70
CA THR A 88 -6.84 -3.05 -1.77
C THR A 88 -7.59 -3.57 -0.55
N ILE A 89 -8.38 -2.70 0.11
CA ILE A 89 -9.12 -3.08 1.32
C ILE A 89 -10.08 -4.23 1.03
N LYS A 90 -10.74 -4.20 -0.14
CA LYS A 90 -11.75 -5.20 -0.53
C LYS A 90 -11.15 -6.52 -0.98
N HIS A 91 -10.00 -6.50 -1.66
CA HIS A 91 -9.50 -7.68 -2.38
C HIS A 91 -8.14 -8.20 -1.92
N LEU A 92 -7.35 -7.40 -1.21
CA LEU A 92 -6.01 -7.76 -0.72
C LEU A 92 -5.94 -7.82 0.81
N THR A 93 -7.05 -8.24 1.42
CA THR A 93 -7.17 -8.50 2.86
C THR A 93 -7.68 -9.90 3.11
N ALA A 94 -7.30 -10.47 4.25
CA ALA A 94 -7.93 -11.66 4.78
C ALA A 94 -9.38 -11.36 5.25
N PRO A 95 -10.22 -12.37 5.57
CA PRO A 95 -11.61 -12.14 5.99
C PRO A 95 -11.79 -11.21 7.20
N ASN A 96 -10.75 -11.04 8.02
CA ASN A 96 -10.74 -10.11 9.15
C ASN A 96 -10.24 -8.69 8.80
N LEU A 97 -10.19 -8.34 7.51
CA LEU A 97 -9.76 -7.04 6.95
C LEU A 97 -8.30 -6.68 7.24
N VAL A 98 -7.45 -7.66 7.55
CA VAL A 98 -6.00 -7.45 7.69
C VAL A 98 -5.31 -7.69 6.35
N LEU A 99 -4.38 -6.82 5.96
CA LEU A 99 -3.64 -6.93 4.71
C LEU A 99 -2.98 -8.31 4.59
N LYS A 100 -3.09 -8.88 3.39
CA LYS A 100 -2.57 -10.20 3.05
C LYS A 100 -1.96 -10.16 1.66
N GLU A 101 -0.71 -10.60 1.54
CA GLU A 101 -0.10 -10.90 0.24
C GLU A 101 -0.56 -12.28 -0.27
N SER A 102 -0.59 -12.46 -1.58
CA SER A 102 -1.02 -13.73 -2.21
C SER A 102 -0.18 -14.95 -1.76
N CYS A 103 1.08 -14.70 -1.39
CA CYS A 103 2.03 -15.69 -0.89
C CYS A 103 2.05 -15.85 0.64
N ASP A 104 1.30 -15.05 1.40
CA ASP A 104 1.33 -15.16 2.87
C ASP A 104 0.55 -16.41 3.34
N ASP A 105 1.19 -17.26 4.13
CA ASP A 105 0.59 -18.43 4.77
C ASP A 105 1.03 -18.55 6.25
N PRO A 106 0.12 -18.72 7.22
CA PRO A 106 0.49 -18.88 8.62
C PRO A 106 1.14 -20.24 8.93
N HIS A 107 0.98 -21.27 8.10
CA HIS A 107 1.38 -22.65 8.40
C HIS A 107 2.84 -22.94 8.03
N ALA A 108 3.54 -23.78 8.83
CA ALA A 108 4.95 -24.13 8.63
C ALA A 108 5.32 -24.68 7.24
N ASN A 109 4.38 -25.36 6.57
CA ASN A 109 4.56 -25.92 5.24
C ASN A 109 3.85 -25.12 4.15
N GLY A 110 3.41 -23.91 4.49
CA GLY A 110 2.71 -22.99 3.62
C GLY A 110 3.63 -22.29 2.63
N THR A 111 3.02 -21.51 1.74
CA THR A 111 3.80 -20.61 0.87
C THR A 111 4.48 -19.55 1.73
N VAL A 112 5.73 -19.22 1.39
CA VAL A 112 6.47 -18.16 2.05
C VAL A 112 6.80 -17.08 1.04
N CYS A 113 6.30 -15.88 1.28
CA CYS A 113 6.68 -14.69 0.52
C CYS A 113 8.20 -14.48 0.54
N ASP A 114 8.76 -14.06 -0.59
CA ASP A 114 10.18 -13.71 -0.65
C ASP A 114 10.52 -12.47 0.19
N ILE A 115 11.82 -12.16 0.27
CA ILE A 115 12.33 -11.07 1.10
C ILE A 115 11.74 -9.69 0.72
N ASP A 116 11.41 -9.46 -0.55
CA ASP A 116 10.83 -8.20 -1.00
C ASP A 116 9.34 -8.15 -0.68
N GLN A 117 8.61 -9.22 -0.96
CA GLN A 117 7.17 -9.32 -0.72
C GLN A 117 6.80 -9.11 0.75
N GLN A 118 7.67 -9.50 1.68
CA GLN A 118 7.47 -9.28 3.11
C GLN A 118 7.38 -7.79 3.52
N THR A 119 7.92 -6.86 2.72
CA THR A 119 7.85 -5.42 3.00
C THR A 119 6.59 -4.73 2.46
N PHE A 120 5.86 -5.37 1.54
CA PHE A 120 4.84 -4.71 0.72
C PHE A 120 3.69 -4.10 1.54
N LYS A 121 3.16 -4.84 2.53
CA LYS A 121 2.11 -4.35 3.43
C LYS A 121 2.54 -3.08 4.18
N GLY A 122 3.77 -3.04 4.67
CA GLY A 122 4.34 -1.86 5.32
C GLY A 122 4.47 -0.67 4.38
N ILE A 123 4.90 -0.90 3.14
CA ILE A 123 4.90 0.15 2.10
C ILE A 123 3.47 0.67 1.89
N TRP A 124 2.48 -0.20 1.74
CA TRP A 124 1.09 0.23 1.55
C TRP A 124 0.60 1.09 2.72
N THR A 125 0.80 0.68 3.98
CA THR A 125 0.35 1.45 5.15
C THR A 125 1.03 2.82 5.22
N LYS A 126 2.34 2.88 4.93
CA LYS A 126 3.09 4.14 4.88
C LYS A 126 2.58 5.06 3.77
N HIS A 127 2.27 4.50 2.61
CA HIS A 127 1.76 5.28 1.49
C HIS A 127 0.29 5.72 1.68
N LEU A 128 -0.52 4.96 2.42
CA LEU A 128 -1.83 5.44 2.87
C LEU A 128 -1.68 6.64 3.83
N GLN A 129 -0.71 6.61 4.75
CA GLN A 129 -0.38 7.78 5.58
C GLN A 129 0.01 9.00 4.72
N TYR A 130 0.82 8.82 3.67
CA TYR A 130 1.13 9.91 2.74
C TYR A 130 -0.08 10.41 1.96
N TYR A 131 -0.95 9.51 1.49
CA TYR A 131 -2.22 9.87 0.86
C TYR A 131 -3.05 10.76 1.78
N LEU A 132 -3.27 10.34 3.03
CA LEU A 132 -4.04 11.09 4.03
C LEU A 132 -3.42 12.45 4.34
N THR A 133 -2.09 12.53 4.37
CA THR A 133 -1.36 13.80 4.57
C THR A 133 -1.59 14.75 3.40
N SER A 134 -1.52 14.26 2.15
CA SER A 134 -1.73 15.07 0.95
C SER A 134 -3.19 15.45 0.74
N ALA A 135 -4.12 14.54 1.04
CA ALA A 135 -5.55 14.79 0.93
C ALA A 135 -6.04 15.82 1.96
N ALA A 136 -5.43 15.84 3.16
CA ALA A 136 -5.67 16.81 4.23
C ALA A 136 -7.18 17.06 4.50
N ASN A 137 -8.00 16.02 4.34
CA ASN A 137 -9.45 16.11 4.49
C ASN A 137 -9.97 15.08 5.51
N ALA A 138 -10.96 15.50 6.30
CA ALA A 138 -11.48 14.72 7.41
C ALA A 138 -12.25 13.46 6.97
N ASP A 139 -12.89 13.49 5.79
CA ASP A 139 -13.68 12.37 5.28
C ASP A 139 -12.79 11.18 4.91
N ALA A 140 -11.65 11.43 4.25
CA ALA A 140 -10.63 10.44 3.95
C ALA A 140 -10.03 9.86 5.23
N THR A 141 -9.72 10.70 6.22
CA THR A 141 -9.25 10.23 7.53
C THR A 141 -10.31 9.37 8.23
N LYS A 142 -11.58 9.77 8.20
CA LYS A 142 -12.70 8.98 8.77
C LYS A 142 -12.87 7.64 8.05
N LYS A 143 -12.68 7.61 6.73
CA LYS A 143 -12.78 6.41 5.90
C LYS A 143 -11.63 5.42 6.15
N TYR A 144 -10.39 5.89 6.13
CA TYR A 144 -9.21 5.00 6.12
C TYR A 144 -8.48 4.89 7.46
N GLY A 145 -8.65 5.86 8.37
CA GLY A 145 -8.01 5.84 9.70
C GLY A 145 -8.33 4.59 10.51
N PRO A 146 -9.61 4.15 10.62
CA PRO A 146 -9.96 2.91 11.31
C PRO A 146 -9.25 1.67 10.73
N PHE A 147 -9.01 1.64 9.43
CA PHE A 147 -8.28 0.55 8.77
C PHE A 147 -6.82 0.50 9.20
N LEU A 148 -6.12 1.64 9.30
CA LEU A 148 -4.75 1.70 9.83
C LEU A 148 -4.69 1.26 11.29
N GLY A 149 -5.66 1.67 12.11
CA GLY A 149 -5.78 1.20 13.50
C GLY A 149 -5.96 -0.32 13.59
N LEU A 150 -6.77 -0.89 12.70
CA LEU A 150 -6.94 -2.35 12.60
C LEU A 150 -5.64 -3.06 12.23
N GLN A 151 -4.88 -2.56 11.24
CA GLN A 151 -3.60 -3.16 10.85
C GLN A 151 -2.63 -3.16 12.02
N SER A 152 -2.48 -2.03 12.71
CA SER A 152 -1.61 -1.91 13.88
C SER A 152 -1.97 -2.89 15.00
N ALA A 153 -3.27 -3.00 15.32
CA ALA A 153 -3.76 -3.95 16.33
C ALA A 153 -3.50 -5.41 15.93
N ALA A 154 -3.69 -5.74 14.65
CA ALA A 154 -3.44 -7.08 14.13
C ALA A 154 -1.95 -7.44 14.14
N VAL A 155 -1.07 -6.51 13.75
CA VAL A 155 0.39 -6.69 13.83
C VAL A 155 0.81 -6.97 15.28
N LEU A 156 0.31 -6.20 16.23
CA LEU A 156 0.62 -6.42 17.65
C LEU A 156 0.12 -7.79 18.13
N ARG A 157 -1.09 -8.20 17.70
CA ARG A 157 -1.73 -9.42 18.18
C ARG A 157 -1.17 -10.71 17.55
N TYR A 158 -0.86 -10.67 16.26
CA TYR A 158 -0.61 -11.89 15.47
C TYR A 158 0.82 -11.99 14.95
N ALA A 159 1.46 -10.87 14.63
CA ALA A 159 2.78 -10.86 14.01
C ALA A 159 3.92 -10.61 15.00
N THR A 160 3.63 -10.03 16.17
CA THR A 160 4.66 -9.69 17.17
C THR A 160 4.91 -10.88 18.09
N ASN A 161 6.16 -11.35 18.15
CA ASN A 161 6.56 -12.46 19.02
C ASN A 161 6.95 -11.98 20.44
N ALA A 162 7.32 -12.91 21.33
CA ALA A 162 7.70 -12.60 22.71
C ALA A 162 8.99 -11.74 22.83
N SER A 163 9.83 -11.73 21.80
CA SER A 163 11.04 -10.90 21.69
C SER A 163 10.77 -9.53 21.06
N LEU A 164 9.50 -9.22 20.76
CA LEU A 164 9.07 -8.02 20.03
C LEU A 164 9.53 -7.95 18.57
N ASP A 165 9.96 -9.07 17.98
CA ASP A 165 10.16 -9.12 16.52
C ASP A 165 8.81 -9.19 15.83
N ILE A 166 8.70 -8.52 14.68
CA ILE A 166 7.48 -8.50 13.87
C ILE A 166 7.63 -9.40 12.64
N GLY A 167 6.70 -10.33 12.52
CA GLY A 167 6.62 -11.31 11.46
C GLY A 167 5.89 -10.83 10.20
N SER A 168 6.04 -11.60 9.11
CA SER A 168 5.42 -11.31 7.82
C SER A 168 3.90 -11.53 7.79
N VAL A 169 3.36 -12.41 8.64
CA VAL A 169 1.92 -12.77 8.65
C VAL A 169 1.18 -11.96 9.71
N TRP A 170 0.30 -11.05 9.27
CA TRP A 170 -0.41 -10.12 10.18
C TRP A 170 -1.83 -10.56 10.51
N TYR A 171 -2.43 -11.42 9.67
CA TYR A 171 -3.86 -11.66 9.69
C TYR A 171 -4.29 -12.87 10.51
N ALA A 172 -3.35 -13.72 10.96
CA ALA A 172 -3.63 -14.95 11.67
C ALA A 172 -2.49 -15.29 12.64
N LYS A 173 -2.79 -16.12 13.64
CA LYS A 173 -1.78 -16.67 14.54
C LYS A 173 -0.71 -17.38 13.73
N ASN A 174 0.56 -17.14 14.07
CA ASN A 174 1.66 -17.87 13.45
C ASN A 174 1.60 -19.37 13.81
N GLU A 175 1.54 -20.22 12.80
CA GLU A 175 1.59 -21.69 12.88
C GLU A 175 2.87 -22.24 12.21
N GLY A 176 3.91 -21.40 12.16
CA GLY A 176 5.24 -21.72 11.65
C GLY A 176 5.57 -21.10 10.29
N GLY A 177 4.62 -20.44 9.62
CA GLY A 177 4.82 -19.81 8.30
C GLY A 177 5.28 -18.34 8.36
N SER A 178 5.18 -17.69 9.52
CA SER A 178 5.61 -16.30 9.66
C SER A 178 7.14 -16.17 9.65
N VAL A 179 7.65 -15.29 8.81
CA VAL A 179 9.08 -14.98 8.69
C VAL A 179 9.42 -13.76 9.54
N TYR A 180 10.53 -13.84 10.29
CA TYR A 180 11.06 -12.75 11.12
C TYR A 180 12.43 -12.35 10.60
N ASN A 181 12.56 -11.16 10.01
CA ASN A 181 13.81 -10.66 9.48
C ASN A 181 13.81 -9.13 9.30
N VAL A 182 14.88 -8.63 8.65
CA VAL A 182 15.12 -7.20 8.37
C VAL A 182 14.11 -6.54 7.42
N LYS A 183 13.17 -7.29 6.82
CA LYS A 183 12.11 -6.77 5.96
C LYS A 183 10.73 -6.88 6.60
N SER A 184 10.43 -8.01 7.25
CA SER A 184 9.16 -8.18 7.97
C SER A 184 9.05 -7.19 9.14
N LEU A 185 10.15 -6.95 9.87
CA LEU A 185 10.19 -6.05 11.02
C LEU A 185 9.80 -4.60 10.65
N PRO A 186 10.51 -3.91 9.72
CA PRO A 186 10.15 -2.55 9.36
C PRO A 186 8.78 -2.46 8.69
N SER A 187 8.32 -3.53 8.02
CA SER A 187 6.98 -3.60 7.45
C SER A 187 5.91 -3.41 8.53
N GLY A 188 6.03 -4.14 9.64
CA GLY A 188 5.13 -4.01 10.79
C GLY A 188 5.24 -2.69 11.53
N ILE A 189 6.47 -2.17 11.71
CA ILE A 189 6.70 -0.85 12.30
C ILE A 189 5.98 0.24 11.49
N ALA A 190 5.98 0.15 10.16
CA ALA A 190 5.27 1.09 9.30
C ALA A 190 3.75 1.13 9.59
N ALA A 191 3.14 -0.02 9.90
CA ALA A 191 1.73 -0.08 10.28
C ALA A 191 1.47 0.65 11.61
N HIS A 192 2.33 0.47 12.62
CA HIS A 192 2.23 1.19 13.89
C HIS A 192 2.43 2.69 13.72
N VAL A 193 3.43 3.11 12.95
CA VAL A 193 3.71 4.54 12.69
C VAL A 193 2.57 5.20 11.92
N ALA A 194 2.00 4.53 10.91
CA ALA A 194 0.86 5.04 10.17
C ALA A 194 -0.39 5.18 11.06
N ALA A 195 -0.66 4.18 11.90
CA ALA A 195 -1.77 4.20 12.84
C ALA A 195 -1.58 5.24 13.96
N ALA A 196 -0.36 5.50 14.42
CA ALA A 196 -0.11 6.53 15.42
C ALA A 196 -0.51 7.94 14.93
N GLN A 197 -0.41 8.21 13.62
CA GLN A 197 -0.80 9.50 13.05
C GLN A 197 -2.28 9.58 12.66
N TYR A 198 -2.84 8.52 12.10
CA TYR A 198 -4.18 8.55 11.48
C TYR A 198 -5.16 7.49 12.00
N GLY A 199 -4.67 6.53 12.78
CA GLY A 199 -5.52 5.54 13.43
C GLY A 199 -6.32 6.15 14.58
N PRO A 200 -7.47 5.55 14.94
CA PRO A 200 -8.21 5.96 16.12
C PRO A 200 -7.37 5.72 17.38
N CYS A 201 -7.42 6.66 18.32
CA CYS A 201 -6.96 6.40 19.69
C CYS A 201 -7.84 5.29 20.29
N ARG A 202 -7.23 4.19 20.71
CA ARG A 202 -7.89 3.08 21.40
C ARG A 202 -7.07 2.69 22.61
#